data_AF-A0A3N5R4A6-F1
#
_entry.id   AF-A0A3N5R4A6-F1
#
_cell.length_a   1.000
_cell.length_b   1.000
_cell.length_c   1.000
_cell.angle_alpha   90.00
_cell.angle_beta   90.00
_cell.angle_gamma   90.00
#
_symmetry.space_group_name_H-M   'P 1'
#
loop_
_entity.id
_entity.type
_entity.pdbx_description
1 polymer ?
#
loop_
_entity_poly.entity_id
_entity_poly.type
_entity_poly.pdbx_seq_one_letter_code
_entity_poly.pdbx_strand_id
1 'polypeptide(L)' 'MAMTKNMIFGSMATAGVVALAAILDMAIKVPFGGYSLVMDILYLLAAGIVLYLGWDAYRDNK' A
#
# COMPACT_ATOMS: atom_id res chain seq x y z
N MET A 1 13.93 19.10 -7.46
CA MET A 1 12.67 19.47 -6.81
C MET A 1 12.57 18.66 -5.54
N ALA A 2 12.59 19.29 -4.36
CA ALA A 2 12.39 18.58 -3.11
C ALA A 2 10.96 18.03 -3.10
N MET A 3 10.79 16.71 -3.02
CA MET A 3 9.47 16.12 -2.83
C MET A 3 9.01 16.52 -1.42
N THR A 4 7.87 17.20 -1.31
CA THR A 4 7.35 17.60 0.01
C THR A 4 7.19 16.35 0.87
N LYS A 5 7.85 16.30 2.04
CA LYS A 5 7.77 15.18 3.00
C LYS A 5 6.33 14.69 3.24
N ASN A 6 5.38 15.62 3.22
CA ASN A 6 3.95 15.34 3.37
C ASN A 6 3.37 14.48 2.24
N MET A 7 3.85 14.61 1.00
CA MET A 7 3.45 13.74 -0.12
C MET A 7 3.95 12.30 0.06
N ILE A 8 5.18 12.13 0.56
CA ILE A 8 5.75 10.79 0.83
C ILE A 8 4.94 10.09 1.92
N PHE A 9 4.66 10.79 3.03
CA PHE A 9 3.82 10.23 4.10
C PHE A 9 2.39 9.97 3.63
N GLY A 10 1.82 10.84 2.78
CA GLY A 10 0.48 10.66 2.22
C GLY A 10 0.35 9.41 1.34
N SER A 11 1.34 9.15 0.48
CA SER A 11 1.35 7.97 -0.39
C SER A 11 1.59 6.68 0.40
N MET A 12 2.49 6.70 1.38
CA MET A 12 2.73 5.56 2.27
C MET A 12 1.49 5.25 3.12
N ALA A 13 0.78 6.27 3.61
CA ALA A 13 -0.43 6.08 4.40
C ALA A 13 -1.55 5.43 3.58
N THR A 14 -1.80 5.91 2.36
CA THR A 14 -2.80 5.31 1.46
C THR A 14 -2.42 3.89 1.05
N ALA A 15 -1.14 3.62 0.76
CA ALA A 15 -0.67 2.26 0.49
C ALA A 15 -0.87 1.32 1.70
N GLY A 16 -0.64 1.80 2.92
CA GLY A 16 -0.93 1.04 4.14
C GLY A 16 -2.41 0.68 4.28
N VAL A 17 -3.32 1.60 3.96
CA VAL A 17 -4.77 1.32 3.97
C VAL A 17 -5.13 0.26 2.93
N VAL A 18 -4.55 0.31 1.73
CA VAL A 18 -4.78 -0.70 0.68
C VAL A 18 -4.25 -2.08 1.11
N ALA A 19 -3.06 -2.15 1.72
CA ALA A 19 -2.52 -3.40 2.26
C ALA A 19 -3.45 -3.99 3.34
N LEU A 20 -3.96 -3.15 4.25
CA LEU A 20 -4.90 -3.58 5.28
C LEU A 20 -6.22 -4.08 4.68
N ALA A 21 -6.76 -3.40 3.67
CA ALA A 21 -7.96 -3.81 2.97
C ALA A 21 -7.79 -5.17 2.26
N ALA A 22 -6.64 -5.40 1.63
CA ALA A 22 -6.32 -6.68 0.98
C ALA A 22 -6.16 -7.82 2.00
N ILE A 23 -5.52 -7.57 3.16
CA ILE A 23 -5.40 -8.54 4.25
C ILE A 23 -6.79 -8.87 4.83
N LEU A 24 -7.63 -7.85 5.02
CA LEU A 24 -9.00 -8.04 5.49
C LEU A 24 -9.82 -8.87 4.51
N ASP A 25 -9.70 -8.65 3.20
CA ASP A 25 -10.42 -9.48 2.23
C ASP A 25 -9.99 -10.94 2.28
N MET A 26 -8.70 -11.21 2.41
CA MET A 26 -8.20 -12.58 2.58
C MET A 26 -8.69 -13.25 3.87
N ALA A 27 -8.82 -12.49 4.98
CA ALA A 27 -9.17 -13.05 6.29
C ALA A 27 -10.68 -13.23 6.48
N ILE A 28 -11.49 -12.26 6.08
CA ILE A 28 -12.94 -12.21 6.34
C ILE A 28 -13.80 -12.10 5.07
N LYS A 29 -13.21 -12.11 3.87
CA LYS A 29 -13.90 -11.98 2.57
C LYS A 29 -14.72 -10.69 2.42
N VAL A 30 -14.32 -9.65 3.15
CA VAL A 30 -14.92 -8.31 3.11
C VAL A 30 -13.73 -7.35 3.02
N PRO A 31 -13.72 -6.36 2.11
CA PRO A 31 -14.83 -5.75 1.35
C PRO A 31 -15.05 -6.23 -0.10
N PHE A 32 -14.17 -7.04 -0.67
CA PHE A 32 -14.21 -7.46 -2.08
C PHE A 32 -14.89 -8.82 -2.29
N GLY A 33 -15.29 -9.52 -1.23
CA GLY A 33 -16.13 -10.72 -1.33
C GLY A 33 -15.34 -12.02 -1.47
N GLY A 34 -14.00 -11.98 -1.45
CA GLY A 34 -13.15 -13.16 -1.60
C GLY A 34 -13.29 -13.88 -2.95
N TYR A 35 -13.71 -13.17 -4.01
CA TYR A 35 -13.95 -13.78 -5.34
C TYR A 35 -12.66 -14.17 -6.06
N SER A 36 -11.53 -13.51 -5.79
CA SER A 36 -10.29 -13.77 -6.50
C SER A 36 -9.06 -13.51 -5.64
N LEU A 37 -8.47 -14.59 -5.11
CA LEU A 37 -7.19 -14.56 -4.40
C LEU A 37 -6.06 -13.90 -5.21
N VAL A 38 -6.15 -13.93 -6.55
CA VAL A 38 -5.18 -13.26 -7.43
C VAL A 38 -5.24 -11.75 -7.22
N MET A 39 -6.42 -11.16 -7.06
CA MET A 39 -6.54 -9.72 -6.84
C MET A 39 -5.98 -9.31 -5.48
N ASP A 40 -6.23 -10.07 -4.43
CA ASP A 40 -5.71 -9.78 -3.09
C ASP A 40 -4.18 -9.73 -3.07
N ILE A 41 -3.54 -10.69 -3.75
CA ILE A 41 -2.09 -10.74 -3.90
C ILE A 41 -1.57 -9.55 -4.71
N LEU A 42 -2.27 -9.16 -5.80
CA LEU A 42 -1.89 -8.01 -6.61
C LEU A 42 -2.01 -6.69 -5.84
N TYR A 43 -3.07 -6.52 -5.04
CA TYR A 43 -3.21 -5.36 -4.16
C TYR A 43 -2.11 -5.30 -3.11
N LEU A 44 -1.75 -6.43 -2.49
CA LEU A 44 -0.64 -6.51 -1.55
C LEU A 44 0.71 -6.20 -2.19
N LEU A 45 0.98 -6.73 -3.39
CA LEU A 45 2.18 -6.44 -4.15
C LEU A 45 2.27 -4.95 -4.51
N ALA A 46 1.19 -4.37 -5.03
CA ALA A 46 1.14 -2.96 -5.36
C ALA A 46 1.38 -2.07 -4.13
N ALA A 47 0.70 -2.37 -3.01
CA ALA A 47 0.90 -1.65 -1.76
C ALA A 47 2.34 -1.79 -1.23
N GLY A 48 2.93 -2.98 -1.31
CA GLY A 48 4.32 -3.24 -0.93
C GLY A 48 5.32 -2.44 -1.76
N ILE A 49 5.11 -2.35 -3.08
CA ILE A 49 5.95 -1.54 -3.98
C ILE A 49 5.87 -0.05 -3.60
N VAL A 50 4.65 0.48 -3.36
CA VAL A 50 4.48 1.90 -2.99
C VAL A 50 5.11 2.21 -1.63
N LEU A 51 4.96 1.31 -0.65
CA LEU A 51 5.63 1.46 0.66
C LEU A 51 7.15 1.43 0.53
N TYR A 52 7.70 0.53 -0.29
CA TYR A 52 9.13 0.45 -0.56
C TYR A 52 9.65 1.73 -1.22
N LEU A 53 8.99 2.21 -2.27
CA LEU A 53 9.35 3.45 -2.95
C LEU A 53 9.21 4.68 -2.04
N GLY A 54 8.16 4.72 -1.22
CA GLY A 54 7.98 5.78 -0.23
C GLY A 54 9.08 5.77 0.84
N TRP A 55 9.50 4.59 1.28
CA TRP A 55 10.61 4.43 2.23
C TRP A 55 11.95 4.86 1.62
N ASP A 56 12.21 4.47 0.37
CA ASP A 56 13.41 4.87 -0.36
C ASP A 56 13.47 6.40 -0.55
N ALA A 57 12.36 7.01 -0.99
CA ALA A 57 12.23 8.46 -1.09
C ALA A 57 12.38 9.17 0.26
N TYR A 58 11.88 8.58 1.36
CA TYR A 58 12.04 9.13 2.70
C TYR A 58 13.51 9.10 3.16
N ARG A 59 14.24 8.02 2.85
CA ARG A 59 15.67 7.89 3.18
C ARG A 59 16.52 8.85 2.35
N ASP A 60 16.19 9.04 1.08
CA ASP A 60 16.91 9.96 0.19
C ASP A 60 16.70 11.44 0.59
N ASN A 61 15.52 11.77 1.16
CA ASN A 61 15.19 13.11 1.65
C ASN A 61 15.53 13.34 3.14
N LYS A 62 16.32 12.48 3.78
CA LYS A 62 16.73 12.61 5.19
C LYS A 62 18.19 13.03 5.29
#